data_AF-A0A1V5NML8-F1
#
_entry.id   AF-A0A1V5NML8-F1
#
_cell.length_a   1.000
_cell.length_b   1.000
_cell.length_c   1.000
_cell.angle_alpha   90.00
_cell.angle_beta   90.00
_cell.angle_gamma   90.00
#
_symmetry.space_group_name_H-M   'P 1'
#
loop_
_entity.id
_entity.type
_entity.pdbx_description
1 polymer ?
#
loop_
_entity_poly.entity_id
_entity_poly.type
_entity_poly.pdbx_seq_one_letter_code
_entity_poly.pdbx_strand_id
1 'polypeptide(L)'
;MISRFKALSRALLFIAGFVALIFADGCVFDGEADVDVAWSALKKGDLNQSIRFASRAINFGGLSGEKLGSAYECRAAANRDKNELDRALADLDRLVALRPDYAGGYLARGEVLFRAKSHDRALADMDQGLKLVDPSGNAKAVSLARRYVIRGNIRLVKKDADGAMADYEHALSLDPASFDARMGRSLVLETRGQKREALAEMELVCQAASKNFSLPLSRQSVYLRRVVALRMANGFDPSKPAPVIPAEAPPLPAAPKAESAESPEAPATTDADIQMDGVSEKNPDKPLLGN
;
A
#
# COMPACT_ATOMS: atom_id res chain seq x y z
N MET A 1 -49.10 -13.66 -56.68
CA MET A 1 -47.79 -13.04 -56.39
C MET A 1 -47.87 -11.91 -55.33
N ILE A 2 -48.86 -11.02 -55.38
CA ILE A 2 -48.99 -9.85 -54.50
C ILE A 2 -49.28 -10.20 -53.02
N SER A 3 -49.96 -11.31 -52.74
CA SER A 3 -50.28 -11.76 -51.36
C SER A 3 -49.05 -12.17 -50.54
N ARG A 4 -48.07 -12.85 -51.16
CA ARG A 4 -46.82 -13.28 -50.49
C ARG A 4 -45.90 -12.11 -50.15
N PHE A 5 -45.94 -11.02 -50.92
CA PHE A 5 -45.14 -9.81 -50.68
C PHE A 5 -45.62 -9.02 -49.46
N LYS A 6 -46.95 -8.96 -49.24
CA LYS A 6 -47.54 -8.32 -48.05
C LYS A 6 -47.26 -9.11 -46.76
N ALA A 7 -47.16 -10.44 -46.84
CA ALA A 7 -46.79 -11.28 -45.71
C ALA A 7 -45.31 -11.10 -45.31
N LEU A 8 -44.40 -11.03 -46.29
CA LEU A 8 -42.97 -10.77 -46.04
C LEU A 8 -42.70 -9.36 -45.48
N SER A 9 -43.40 -8.33 -45.95
CA SER A 9 -43.27 -6.96 -45.44
C SER A 9 -43.76 -6.84 -43.98
N ARG A 10 -44.85 -7.54 -43.63
CA ARG A 10 -45.32 -7.61 -42.24
C ARG A 10 -44.37 -8.39 -41.34
N ALA A 11 -43.81 -9.50 -41.82
CA ALA A 11 -42.80 -10.26 -41.08
C ALA A 11 -41.52 -9.46 -40.83
N LEU A 12 -41.04 -8.69 -41.81
CA LEU A 12 -39.88 -7.79 -41.64
C LEU A 12 -40.16 -6.64 -40.67
N LEU A 13 -41.36 -6.05 -40.70
CA LEU A 13 -41.79 -5.03 -39.74
C LEU A 13 -41.94 -5.61 -38.32
N PHE A 14 -42.39 -6.86 -38.18
CA PHE A 14 -42.42 -7.55 -36.90
C PHE A 14 -41.01 -7.85 -36.39
N ILE A 15 -40.08 -8.31 -37.22
CA ILE A 15 -38.68 -8.56 -36.81
C ILE A 15 -37.98 -7.24 -36.46
N ALA A 16 -38.16 -6.17 -37.25
CA ALA A 16 -37.61 -4.85 -36.95
C ALA A 16 -38.22 -4.25 -35.68
N GLY A 17 -39.53 -4.44 -35.46
CA GLY A 17 -40.22 -4.07 -34.23
C GLY A 17 -39.77 -4.88 -33.01
N PHE A 18 -39.46 -6.16 -33.18
CA PHE A 18 -38.96 -7.04 -32.11
C PHE A 18 -37.50 -6.76 -31.76
N VAL A 19 -36.66 -6.46 -32.76
CA VAL A 19 -35.28 -5.98 -32.54
C VAL A 19 -35.29 -4.62 -31.84
N ALA A 20 -36.23 -3.72 -32.19
CA ALA A 20 -36.41 -2.46 -31.49
C ALA A 20 -36.97 -2.64 -30.06
N LEU A 21 -37.80 -3.66 -29.81
CA LEU A 21 -38.32 -3.98 -28.46
C LEU A 21 -37.25 -4.57 -27.53
N ILE A 22 -36.26 -5.29 -28.07
CA ILE A 22 -35.09 -5.76 -27.29
C ILE A 22 -34.27 -4.57 -26.76
N PHE A 23 -34.35 -3.40 -27.40
CA PHE A 23 -33.77 -2.14 -26.87
C PHE A 23 -34.70 -1.38 -25.91
N ALA A 24 -35.97 -1.76 -25.79
CA ALA A 24 -36.96 -1.07 -24.97
C ALA A 24 -37.15 -1.68 -23.57
N ASP A 25 -36.96 -3.00 -23.41
CA ASP A 25 -37.05 -3.69 -22.13
C ASP A 25 -35.67 -3.88 -21.47
N GLY A 26 -35.10 -2.77 -20.97
CA GLY A 26 -34.47 -2.72 -19.65
C GLY A 26 -33.21 -3.54 -19.34
N CYS A 27 -32.62 -4.29 -20.26
CA CYS A 27 -31.19 -4.66 -20.16
C CYS A 27 -30.39 -3.66 -21.01
N VAL A 28 -30.35 -2.40 -20.55
CA VAL A 28 -29.28 -1.49 -20.95
C VAL A 28 -28.01 -2.19 -20.53
N PHE A 29 -27.27 -2.70 -21.51
CA PHE A 29 -25.98 -3.34 -21.30
C PHE A 29 -25.01 -2.23 -20.90
N ASP A 30 -24.93 -1.99 -19.59
CA ASP A 30 -24.12 -0.94 -19.02
C ASP A 30 -22.72 -1.49 -18.71
N GLY A 31 -21.75 -1.11 -19.55
CA GLY A 31 -20.36 -1.47 -19.33
C GLY A 31 -19.80 -0.96 -18.00
N GLU A 32 -20.41 0.06 -17.41
CA GLU A 32 -20.01 0.60 -16.10
C GLU A 32 -20.48 -0.31 -14.97
N ALA A 33 -21.74 -0.76 -15.02
CA ALA A 33 -22.27 -1.76 -14.10
C ALA A 33 -21.44 -3.05 -14.12
N ASP A 34 -20.89 -3.43 -15.28
CA ASP A 34 -19.99 -4.58 -15.39
C ASP A 34 -18.67 -4.40 -14.64
N VAL A 35 -18.12 -3.18 -14.61
CA VAL A 35 -16.92 -2.88 -13.84
C VAL A 35 -17.21 -3.00 -12.34
N ASP A 36 -18.35 -2.51 -11.88
CA ASP A 36 -18.76 -2.63 -10.48
C ASP A 36 -18.97 -4.09 -10.05
N VAL A 37 -19.62 -4.89 -10.91
CA VAL A 37 -19.77 -6.33 -10.68
C VAL A 37 -18.41 -7.03 -10.66
N ALA A 38 -17.49 -6.65 -11.55
CA ALA A 38 -16.15 -7.22 -11.60
C ALA A 38 -15.36 -6.96 -10.31
N TRP A 39 -15.42 -5.73 -9.77
CA TRP A 39 -14.78 -5.37 -8.49
C TRP A 39 -15.44 -6.07 -7.30
N SER A 40 -16.77 -6.18 -7.30
CA SER A 40 -17.52 -6.91 -6.28
C SER A 40 -17.14 -8.39 -6.25
N ALA A 41 -17.03 -9.02 -7.42
CA ALA A 41 -16.58 -10.41 -7.57
C ALA A 41 -15.12 -10.59 -7.09
N LEU A 42 -14.23 -9.68 -7.47
CA LEU A 42 -12.82 -9.71 -7.04
C LEU A 42 -12.70 -9.63 -5.52
N LYS A 43 -13.46 -8.73 -4.88
CA LYS A 43 -13.48 -8.58 -3.42
C LYS A 43 -13.95 -9.84 -2.70
N LYS A 44 -14.86 -10.60 -3.32
CA LYS A 44 -15.34 -11.89 -2.81
C LYS A 44 -14.38 -13.05 -3.11
N GLY A 45 -13.33 -12.81 -3.90
CA GLY A 45 -12.39 -13.84 -4.34
C GLY A 45 -12.86 -14.67 -5.54
N ASP A 46 -13.98 -14.30 -6.18
CA ASP A 46 -14.42 -14.94 -7.42
C ASP A 46 -13.66 -14.35 -8.62
N LEU A 47 -12.45 -14.86 -8.81
CA LEU A 47 -11.53 -14.38 -9.84
C LEU A 47 -12.06 -14.64 -11.25
N ASN A 48 -12.77 -15.75 -11.48
CA ASN A 48 -13.30 -16.08 -12.80
C ASN A 48 -14.46 -15.17 -13.17
N GLN A 49 -15.36 -14.90 -12.22
CA GLN A 49 -16.44 -13.96 -12.43
C GLN A 49 -15.89 -12.55 -12.67
N SER A 50 -14.93 -12.11 -11.87
CA SER A 50 -14.27 -10.80 -12.06
C SER A 50 -13.68 -10.65 -13.46
N ILE A 51 -12.89 -11.62 -13.93
CA ILE A 51 -12.28 -11.61 -15.27
C ILE A 51 -13.35 -11.56 -16.36
N ARG A 52 -14.43 -12.34 -16.20
CA ARG A 52 -15.52 -12.41 -17.18
C ARG A 52 -16.21 -11.05 -17.35
N PHE A 53 -16.62 -10.41 -16.25
CA PHE A 53 -17.30 -9.12 -16.31
C PHE A 53 -16.36 -7.99 -16.76
N ALA A 54 -15.12 -7.96 -16.28
CA ALA A 54 -14.15 -6.97 -16.75
C ALA A 54 -13.84 -7.13 -18.24
N SER A 55 -13.72 -8.37 -18.75
CA SER A 55 -13.52 -8.61 -20.19
C SER A 55 -14.73 -8.20 -21.02
N ARG A 56 -15.94 -8.41 -20.48
CA ARG A 56 -17.18 -7.98 -21.11
C ARG A 56 -17.25 -6.46 -21.22
N ALA A 57 -16.90 -5.74 -20.14
CA ALA A 57 -16.81 -4.29 -20.09
C ALA A 57 -15.81 -3.73 -21.12
N ILE A 58 -14.63 -4.34 -21.23
CA ILE A 58 -13.58 -3.94 -22.18
C ILE A 58 -14.02 -4.17 -23.63
N ASN A 59 -14.62 -5.32 -23.94
CA ASN A 59 -14.96 -5.72 -25.31
C ASN A 59 -16.21 -5.00 -25.87
N PHE A 60 -17.10 -4.51 -25.00
CA PHE A 60 -18.33 -3.84 -25.43
C PHE A 60 -18.07 -2.51 -26.15
N GLY A 61 -16.92 -1.87 -25.92
CA GLY A 61 -16.47 -0.70 -26.68
C GLY A 61 -17.13 0.64 -26.30
N GLY A 62 -17.91 0.68 -25.22
CA GLY A 62 -18.56 1.91 -24.71
C GLY A 62 -17.79 2.62 -23.59
N LEU A 63 -16.75 2.00 -23.03
CA LEU A 63 -15.96 2.60 -21.96
C LEU A 63 -14.79 3.43 -22.52
N SER A 64 -14.49 4.56 -21.87
CA SER A 64 -13.32 5.38 -22.18
C SER A 64 -12.69 5.94 -20.90
N GLY A 65 -11.46 6.45 -21.03
CA GLY A 65 -10.74 7.15 -19.95
C GLY A 65 -10.67 6.35 -18.65
N GLU A 66 -11.12 6.96 -17.56
CA GLU A 66 -11.05 6.39 -16.21
C GLU A 66 -11.75 5.03 -16.09
N LYS A 67 -12.96 4.89 -16.63
CA LYS A 67 -13.77 3.68 -16.46
C LYS A 67 -13.19 2.49 -17.24
N LEU A 68 -12.70 2.74 -18.44
CA LEU A 68 -11.97 1.72 -19.21
C LEU A 68 -10.67 1.32 -18.49
N GLY A 69 -9.98 2.29 -17.90
CA GLY A 69 -8.82 2.01 -17.04
C GLY A 69 -9.17 1.11 -15.84
N SER A 70 -10.25 1.42 -15.14
CA SER A 70 -10.74 0.61 -14.01
C SER A 70 -11.07 -0.83 -14.41
N ALA A 71 -11.64 -1.03 -15.61
CA ALA A 71 -11.90 -2.37 -16.15
C ALA A 71 -10.59 -3.16 -16.37
N TYR A 72 -9.58 -2.53 -16.99
CA TYR A 72 -8.26 -3.14 -17.14
C TYR A 72 -7.60 -3.44 -15.79
N GLU A 73 -7.66 -2.51 -14.85
CA GLU A 73 -7.11 -2.69 -13.50
C GLU A 73 -7.75 -3.89 -12.78
N CYS A 74 -9.08 -3.98 -12.82
CA CYS A 74 -9.83 -5.06 -12.19
C CYS A 74 -9.44 -6.43 -12.79
N ARG A 75 -9.41 -6.51 -14.13
CA ARG A 75 -9.01 -7.74 -14.83
C ARG A 75 -7.57 -8.13 -14.54
N ALA A 76 -6.67 -7.15 -14.50
CA ALA A 76 -5.27 -7.36 -14.15
C ALA A 76 -5.10 -7.87 -12.72
N ALA A 77 -5.84 -7.31 -11.75
CA ALA A 77 -5.81 -7.74 -10.37
C ALA A 77 -6.29 -9.19 -10.22
N ALA A 78 -7.38 -9.56 -10.90
CA ALA A 78 -7.88 -10.93 -10.90
C ALA A 78 -6.89 -11.91 -11.55
N ASN A 79 -6.28 -11.55 -12.69
CA ASN A 79 -5.24 -12.35 -13.35
C ASN A 79 -3.99 -12.50 -12.47
N ARG A 80 -3.54 -11.42 -11.80
CA ARG A 80 -2.43 -11.45 -10.84
C ARG A 80 -2.70 -12.44 -9.71
N ASP A 81 -3.92 -12.46 -9.18
CA ASP A 81 -4.29 -13.34 -8.07
C ASP A 81 -4.47 -14.80 -8.51
N LYS A 82 -4.76 -15.03 -9.81
CA LYS A 82 -4.65 -16.35 -10.46
C LYS A 82 -3.23 -16.74 -10.87
N ASN A 83 -2.23 -15.88 -10.64
CA ASN A 83 -0.85 -16.05 -11.10
C ASN A 83 -0.68 -16.07 -12.63
N GLU A 84 -1.63 -15.49 -13.37
CA GLU A 84 -1.61 -15.30 -14.83
C GLU A 84 -0.88 -13.99 -15.16
N LEU A 85 0.43 -13.93 -14.86
CA LEU A 85 1.20 -12.68 -14.82
C LEU A 85 1.27 -11.97 -16.18
N ASP A 86 1.44 -12.70 -17.29
CA ASP A 86 1.54 -12.09 -18.62
C ASP A 86 0.24 -11.38 -19.02
N ARG A 87 -0.91 -11.98 -18.69
CA ARG A 87 -2.23 -11.37 -18.93
C ARG A 87 -2.42 -10.12 -18.08
N ALA A 88 -2.02 -10.18 -16.80
CA ALA A 88 -2.06 -9.03 -15.92
C ALA A 88 -1.17 -7.88 -16.43
N LEU A 89 0.05 -8.18 -16.92
CA LEU A 89 0.95 -7.17 -17.48
C LEU A 89 0.36 -6.52 -18.73
N ALA A 90 -0.21 -7.31 -19.65
CA ALA A 90 -0.84 -6.78 -20.85
C ALA A 90 -1.96 -5.77 -20.53
N ASP A 91 -2.80 -6.08 -19.55
CA ASP A 91 -3.86 -5.18 -19.08
C ASP A 91 -3.29 -3.92 -18.41
N LEU A 92 -2.24 -4.06 -17.60
CA LEU A 92 -1.61 -2.93 -16.92
C LEU A 92 -0.83 -2.02 -17.87
N ASP A 93 -0.25 -2.56 -18.94
CA ASP A 93 0.36 -1.77 -20.00
C ASP A 93 -0.70 -0.92 -20.73
N ARG A 94 -1.89 -1.47 -20.98
CA ARG A 94 -3.02 -0.69 -21.51
C ARG A 94 -3.49 0.37 -20.53
N LEU A 95 -3.58 0.05 -19.24
CA LEU A 95 -3.96 1.01 -18.20
C LEU A 95 -2.99 2.19 -18.12
N VAL A 96 -1.68 1.93 -18.06
CA VAL A 96 -0.66 2.98 -17.97
C VAL A 96 -0.61 3.82 -19.25
N ALA A 97 -0.82 3.21 -20.42
CA ALA A 97 -0.94 3.96 -21.68
C ALA A 97 -2.18 4.86 -21.72
N LEU A 98 -3.30 4.41 -21.12
CA LEU A 98 -4.55 5.17 -21.06
C LEU A 98 -4.53 6.28 -20.01
N ARG A 99 -3.85 6.04 -18.88
CA ARG A 99 -3.76 6.97 -17.73
C ARG A 99 -2.30 7.10 -17.27
N PRO A 100 -1.47 7.88 -17.98
CA PRO A 100 -0.03 7.98 -17.71
C PRO A 100 0.30 8.72 -16.41
N ASP A 101 -0.65 9.43 -15.82
CA ASP A 101 -0.57 10.17 -14.55
C ASP A 101 -1.17 9.36 -13.37
N TYR A 102 -1.68 8.15 -13.62
CA TYR A 102 -2.29 7.35 -12.58
C TYR A 102 -1.28 6.50 -11.79
N ALA A 103 -1.01 6.91 -10.55
CA ALA A 103 -0.14 6.19 -9.62
C ALA A 103 -0.49 4.69 -9.48
N GLY A 104 -1.78 4.37 -9.34
CA GLY A 104 -2.25 3.00 -9.12
C GLY A 104 -1.85 2.03 -10.24
N GLY A 105 -1.83 2.51 -11.49
CA GLY A 105 -1.42 1.71 -12.66
C GLY A 105 0.04 1.28 -12.58
N TYR A 106 0.96 2.21 -12.32
CA TYR A 106 2.38 1.90 -12.14
C TYR A 106 2.63 1.01 -10.91
N LEU A 107 1.99 1.31 -9.77
CA LEU A 107 2.13 0.51 -8.55
C LEU A 107 1.62 -0.93 -8.71
N ALA A 108 0.52 -1.11 -9.45
CA ALA A 108 0.02 -2.45 -9.78
C ALA A 108 0.97 -3.17 -10.75
N ARG A 109 1.45 -2.49 -11.80
CA ARG A 109 2.38 -3.07 -12.77
C ARG A 109 3.71 -3.47 -12.15
N GLY A 110 4.28 -2.62 -11.30
CA GLY A 110 5.49 -2.93 -10.56
C GLY A 110 5.34 -4.16 -9.65
N GLU A 111 4.16 -4.38 -9.05
CA GLU A 111 3.91 -5.56 -8.22
C GLU A 111 3.89 -6.84 -9.08
N VAL A 112 3.22 -6.80 -10.23
CA VAL A 112 3.18 -7.94 -11.15
C VAL A 112 4.56 -8.21 -11.75
N LEU A 113 5.30 -7.18 -12.15
CA LEU A 113 6.68 -7.30 -12.63
C LEU A 113 7.61 -7.90 -11.58
N PHE A 114 7.45 -7.54 -10.31
CA PHE A 114 8.22 -8.14 -9.22
C PHE A 114 7.94 -9.65 -9.10
N ARG A 115 6.67 -10.07 -9.17
CA ARG A 115 6.30 -11.50 -9.20
C ARG A 115 6.85 -12.22 -10.43
N ALA A 116 6.90 -11.51 -11.57
CA ALA A 116 7.50 -11.99 -12.82
C ALA A 116 9.04 -11.90 -12.83
N LYS A 117 9.69 -11.57 -11.70
CA LYS A 117 11.14 -11.44 -11.53
C LYS A 117 11.81 -10.39 -12.42
N SER A 118 11.03 -9.47 -12.99
CA SER A 118 11.52 -8.34 -13.79
C SER A 118 11.87 -7.16 -12.87
N HIS A 119 12.90 -7.34 -12.03
CA HIS A 119 13.19 -6.45 -10.91
C HIS A 119 13.52 -5.00 -11.30
N ASP A 120 14.21 -4.77 -12.42
CA ASP A 120 14.57 -3.41 -12.86
C ASP A 120 13.34 -2.61 -13.29
N ARG A 121 12.49 -3.22 -14.13
CA ARG A 121 11.22 -2.61 -14.55
C ARG A 121 10.29 -2.42 -13.35
N ALA A 122 10.25 -3.39 -12.43
CA ALA A 122 9.45 -3.30 -11.23
C ALA A 122 9.85 -2.12 -10.35
N LEU A 123 11.16 -1.89 -10.16
CA LEU A 123 11.66 -0.75 -9.39
C LEU A 123 11.29 0.58 -10.05
N ALA A 124 11.51 0.70 -11.36
CA ALA A 124 11.17 1.91 -12.10
C ALA A 124 9.68 2.27 -12.00
N ASP A 125 8.80 1.27 -12.13
CA ASP A 125 7.35 1.46 -11.98
C ASP A 125 6.95 1.79 -10.53
N MET A 126 7.58 1.16 -9.54
CA MET A 126 7.32 1.49 -8.13
C MET A 126 7.74 2.93 -7.81
N ASP A 127 8.91 3.36 -8.29
CA ASP A 127 9.39 4.72 -8.10
C ASP A 127 8.49 5.75 -8.80
N GLN A 128 8.08 5.49 -10.05
CA GLN A 128 7.17 6.37 -10.77
C GLN A 128 5.79 6.43 -10.10
N GLY A 129 5.25 5.28 -9.71
CA GLY A 129 3.98 5.19 -9.01
C GLY A 129 3.98 5.97 -7.70
N LEU A 130 5.02 5.80 -6.87
CA LEU A 130 5.17 6.51 -5.60
C LEU A 130 5.38 8.02 -5.77
N LYS A 131 6.04 8.48 -6.85
CA LYS A 131 6.15 9.91 -7.17
C LYS A 131 4.80 10.55 -7.54
N LEU A 132 3.90 9.77 -8.14
CA LEU A 132 2.57 10.21 -8.55
C LEU A 132 1.52 10.09 -7.43
N VAL A 133 1.86 9.48 -6.29
CA VAL A 133 0.96 9.44 -5.14
C VAL A 133 0.86 10.85 -4.57
N ASP A 134 -0.31 11.47 -4.73
CA ASP A 134 -0.66 12.71 -4.04
C ASP A 134 -0.83 12.40 -2.53
N PRO A 135 -0.09 13.07 -1.63
CA PRO A 135 -0.26 12.94 -0.18
C PRO A 135 -1.68 13.24 0.32
N SER A 136 -2.48 14.01 -0.45
CA SER A 136 -3.86 14.38 -0.13
C SER A 136 -4.90 13.41 -0.69
N GLY A 137 -4.52 12.54 -1.63
CA GLY A 137 -5.43 11.74 -2.43
C GLY A 137 -5.48 10.27 -2.01
N ASN A 138 -6.47 9.91 -1.17
CA ASN A 138 -7.14 8.60 -1.05
C ASN A 138 -6.33 7.28 -1.01
N ALA A 139 -5.00 7.30 -0.96
CA ALA A 139 -4.23 6.11 -0.57
C ALA A 139 -4.34 5.98 0.95
N LYS A 140 -5.20 5.07 1.43
CA LYS A 140 -5.18 4.68 2.86
C LYS A 140 -3.72 4.40 3.24
N ALA A 141 -3.23 4.99 4.33
CA ALA A 141 -1.85 4.86 4.78
C ALA A 141 -1.35 3.39 4.78
N VAL A 142 -2.24 2.45 5.12
CA VAL A 142 -2.00 0.99 5.06
C VAL A 142 -1.70 0.48 3.64
N SER A 143 -2.44 0.95 2.63
CA SER A 143 -2.18 0.59 1.23
C SER A 143 -0.84 1.14 0.76
N LEU A 144 -0.47 2.35 1.18
CA LEU A 144 0.81 2.97 0.85
C LEU A 144 1.98 2.25 1.53
N ALA A 145 1.84 1.87 2.81
CA ALA A 145 2.82 1.06 3.54
C ALA A 145 3.16 -0.24 2.77
N ARG A 146 2.14 -0.92 2.23
CA ARG A 146 2.34 -2.12 1.40
C ARG A 146 3.16 -1.84 0.13
N ARG A 147 3.00 -0.67 -0.49
CA ARG A 147 3.78 -0.30 -1.69
C ARG A 147 5.25 -0.11 -1.35
N TYR A 148 5.55 0.56 -0.22
CA TYR A 148 6.93 0.67 0.28
C TYR A 148 7.55 -0.68 0.62
N VAL A 149 6.79 -1.61 1.24
CA VAL A 149 7.28 -2.99 1.48
C VAL A 149 7.65 -3.68 0.17
N ILE A 150 6.84 -3.56 -0.89
CA ILE A 150 7.14 -4.17 -2.19
C ILE A 150 8.41 -3.56 -2.79
N ARG A 151 8.55 -2.23 -2.75
CA ARG A 151 9.77 -1.56 -3.25
C ARG A 151 11.01 -1.96 -2.45
N GLY A 152 10.89 -2.05 -1.12
CA GLY A 152 11.96 -2.53 -0.24
C GLY A 152 12.39 -3.95 -0.59
N ASN A 153 11.43 -4.85 -0.86
CA ASN A 153 11.72 -6.22 -1.31
C ASN A 153 12.46 -6.24 -2.66
N ILE A 154 12.07 -5.38 -3.61
CA ILE A 154 12.76 -5.26 -4.90
C ILE A 154 14.20 -4.78 -4.70
N ARG A 155 14.41 -3.72 -3.89
CA ARG A 155 15.74 -3.18 -3.56
C ARG A 155 16.63 -4.21 -2.87
N LEU A 156 16.06 -4.99 -1.96
CA LEU A 156 16.78 -6.05 -1.27
C LEU A 156 17.28 -7.15 -2.21
N VAL A 157 16.45 -7.59 -3.17
CA VAL A 157 16.88 -8.52 -4.23
C VAL A 157 17.99 -7.92 -5.09
N LYS A 158 17.93 -6.60 -5.33
CA LYS A 158 18.97 -5.84 -6.03
C LYS A 158 20.20 -5.52 -5.16
N LYS A 159 20.27 -6.04 -3.93
CA LYS A 159 21.35 -5.82 -2.94
C LYS A 159 21.49 -4.36 -2.47
N ASP A 160 20.48 -3.54 -2.69
CA ASP A 160 20.36 -2.21 -2.09
C ASP A 160 19.74 -2.33 -0.70
N ALA A 161 20.57 -2.72 0.27
CA ALA A 161 20.15 -2.95 1.65
C ALA A 161 19.74 -1.64 2.35
N ASP A 162 20.40 -0.53 2.02
CA ASP A 162 20.12 0.78 2.64
C ASP A 162 18.81 1.37 2.13
N GLY A 163 18.59 1.33 0.81
CA GLY A 163 17.32 1.74 0.23
C GLY A 163 16.15 0.83 0.62
N ALA A 164 16.40 -0.46 0.84
CA ALA A 164 15.41 -1.38 1.40
C ALA A 164 15.08 -1.05 2.87
N MET A 165 16.09 -0.74 3.70
CA MET A 165 15.88 -0.34 5.09
C MET A 165 14.99 0.90 5.18
N ALA A 166 15.31 1.95 4.41
CA ALA A 166 14.55 3.18 4.39
C ALA A 166 13.08 2.95 3.98
N ASP A 167 12.83 2.06 3.01
CA ASP A 167 11.47 1.71 2.59
C ASP A 167 10.70 0.97 3.70
N TYR A 168 11.33 0.02 4.40
CA TYR A 168 10.68 -0.67 5.50
C TYR A 168 10.41 0.24 6.69
N GLU A 169 11.33 1.16 7.02
CA GLU A 169 11.12 2.16 8.07
C GLU A 169 9.96 3.09 7.72
N HIS A 170 9.90 3.57 6.48
CA HIS A 170 8.79 4.38 6.02
C HIS A 170 7.46 3.59 6.05
N ALA A 171 7.47 2.33 5.61
CA ALA A 171 6.29 1.46 5.74
C ALA A 171 5.84 1.29 7.19
N LEU A 172 6.77 1.17 8.15
CA LEU A 172 6.47 1.05 9.58
C LEU A 172 6.00 2.36 10.21
N SER A 173 6.41 3.52 9.69
CA SER A 173 5.84 4.81 10.11
C SER A 173 4.37 4.97 9.69
N LEU A 174 4.00 4.38 8.54
CA LEU A 174 2.64 4.41 8.01
C LEU A 174 1.74 3.32 8.63
N ASP A 175 2.31 2.14 8.87
CA ASP A 175 1.65 1.00 9.51
C ASP A 175 2.62 0.29 10.49
N PRO A 176 2.63 0.71 11.77
CA PRO A 176 3.48 0.11 12.80
C PRO A 176 3.20 -1.38 13.08
N ALA A 177 2.02 -1.87 12.67
CA ALA A 177 1.59 -3.25 12.83
C ALA A 177 1.93 -4.14 11.61
N SER A 178 2.58 -3.58 10.58
CA SER A 178 2.93 -4.31 9.37
C SER A 178 3.95 -5.43 9.62
N PHE A 179 3.46 -6.67 9.64
CA PHE A 179 4.31 -7.86 9.76
C PHE A 179 5.31 -7.98 8.61
N ASP A 180 4.86 -7.70 7.38
CA ASP A 180 5.68 -7.82 6.18
C ASP A 180 6.83 -6.79 6.20
N ALA A 181 6.60 -5.57 6.72
CA ALA A 181 7.65 -4.56 6.87
C ALA A 181 8.68 -4.92 7.95
N ARG A 182 8.25 -5.39 9.13
CA ARG A 182 9.17 -5.86 10.18
C ARG A 182 10.00 -7.05 9.72
N MET A 183 9.37 -8.00 9.02
CA MET A 183 10.09 -9.13 8.44
C MET A 183 11.12 -8.66 7.40
N GLY A 184 10.77 -7.73 6.51
CA GLY A 184 11.70 -7.12 5.56
C GLY A 184 12.89 -6.46 6.27
N ARG A 185 12.64 -5.65 7.30
CA ARG A 185 13.68 -5.04 8.14
C ARG A 185 14.57 -6.08 8.80
N SER A 186 14.01 -7.16 9.36
CA SER A 186 14.78 -8.27 9.95
C SER A 186 15.77 -8.87 8.96
N LEU A 187 15.37 -8.99 7.68
CA LEU A 187 16.23 -9.55 6.64
C LEU A 187 17.40 -8.61 6.33
N VAL A 188 17.16 -7.30 6.29
CA VAL A 188 18.24 -6.32 6.14
C VAL A 188 19.21 -6.39 7.32
N LEU A 189 18.71 -6.46 8.55
CA LEU A 189 19.53 -6.60 9.76
C LEU A 189 20.40 -7.87 9.71
N GLU A 190 19.85 -9.00 9.24
CA GLU A 190 20.63 -10.21 9.01
C GLU A 190 21.75 -10.02 7.98
N THR A 191 21.48 -9.32 6.85
CA THR A 191 22.53 -9.03 5.86
C THR A 191 23.65 -8.16 6.43
N ARG A 192 23.37 -7.36 7.46
CA ARG A 192 24.34 -6.54 8.19
C ARG A 192 25.00 -7.27 9.37
N GLY A 193 24.67 -8.54 9.61
CA GLY A 193 25.19 -9.32 10.74
C GLY A 193 24.55 -9.01 12.10
N GLN A 194 23.54 -8.13 12.12
CA GLN A 194 22.80 -7.68 13.31
C GLN A 194 21.74 -8.72 13.71
N LYS A 195 22.19 -9.93 14.05
CA LYS A 195 21.32 -11.10 14.29
C LYS A 195 20.46 -10.97 15.54
N ARG A 196 20.91 -10.23 16.56
CA ARG A 196 20.16 -10.03 17.81
C ARG A 196 19.00 -9.06 17.58
N GLU A 197 19.25 -7.97 16.87
CA GLU A 197 18.24 -6.99 16.47
C GLU A 197 17.22 -7.63 15.52
N ALA A 198 17.68 -8.45 14.57
CA ALA A 198 16.79 -9.20 13.67
C ALA A 198 15.87 -10.16 14.44
N LEU A 199 16.38 -10.83 15.48
CA LEU A 199 15.58 -11.69 16.35
C LEU A 199 14.52 -10.89 17.10
N ALA A 200 14.88 -9.75 17.69
CA ALA A 200 13.95 -8.90 18.42
C ALA A 200 12.78 -8.43 17.53
N GLU A 201 13.05 -8.03 16.28
CA GLU A 201 12.01 -7.67 15.32
C GLU A 201 11.05 -8.83 15.04
N MET A 202 11.60 -10.02 14.81
CA MET A 202 10.81 -11.21 14.50
C MET A 202 10.01 -11.73 15.70
N GLU A 203 10.50 -11.52 16.93
CA GLU A 203 9.76 -11.82 18.15
C GLU A 203 8.54 -10.91 18.33
N LEU A 204 8.68 -9.61 18.01
CA LEU A 204 7.54 -8.68 17.98
C LEU A 204 6.49 -9.12 16.93
N VAL A 205 6.93 -9.58 15.76
CA VAL A 205 6.02 -10.15 14.74
C VAL A 205 5.26 -11.34 15.30
N CYS A 206 5.94 -12.31 15.93
CA CYS A 206 5.28 -13.49 16.51
C CYS A 206 4.34 -13.15 17.67
N GLN A 207 4.70 -12.19 18.52
CA GLN A 207 3.86 -11.75 19.63
C GLN A 207 2.58 -11.04 19.16
N ALA A 208 2.68 -10.23 18.10
CA ALA A 208 1.50 -9.59 17.52
C ALA A 208 0.68 -10.58 16.67
N ALA A 209 1.33 -11.52 15.98
CA ALA A 209 0.66 -12.57 15.22
C ALA A 209 -0.14 -13.54 16.12
N SER A 210 0.37 -13.89 17.31
CA SER A 210 -0.34 -14.78 18.24
C SER A 210 -1.64 -14.19 18.77
N LYS A 211 -1.75 -12.85 18.80
CA LYS A 211 -2.97 -12.12 19.16
C LYS A 211 -3.94 -11.97 17.99
N ASN A 212 -3.47 -12.15 16.75
CA ASN A 212 -4.27 -11.96 15.54
C ASN A 212 -4.66 -13.30 14.91
N PHE A 213 -5.78 -13.87 15.37
CA PHE A 213 -6.28 -15.16 14.89
C PHE A 213 -6.73 -15.17 13.42
N SER A 214 -6.85 -13.99 12.79
CA SER A 214 -7.20 -13.88 11.37
C SER A 214 -6.01 -14.08 10.42
N LEU A 215 -4.77 -14.10 10.94
CA LEU A 215 -3.58 -14.31 10.13
C LEU A 215 -3.52 -15.79 9.69
N PRO A 216 -3.43 -16.10 8.38
CA PRO A 216 -3.38 -17.47 7.91
C PRO A 216 -2.25 -18.29 8.55
N LEU A 217 -2.52 -19.55 8.90
CA LEU A 217 -1.53 -20.46 9.49
C LEU A 217 -0.25 -20.58 8.66
N SER A 218 -0.37 -20.50 7.33
CA SER A 218 0.77 -20.50 6.42
C SER A 218 1.73 -19.35 6.71
N ARG A 219 1.22 -18.13 6.94
CA ARG A 219 2.03 -16.96 7.31
C ARG A 219 2.62 -17.09 8.72
N GLN A 220 1.81 -17.55 9.68
CA GLN A 220 2.30 -17.81 11.05
C GLN A 220 3.49 -18.80 11.03
N SER A 221 3.38 -19.87 10.23
CA SER A 221 4.45 -20.87 10.10
C SER A 221 5.75 -20.30 9.55
N VAL A 222 5.68 -19.31 8.64
CA VAL A 222 6.87 -18.63 8.09
C VAL A 222 7.56 -17.83 9.17
N TYR A 223 6.82 -17.06 9.97
CA TYR A 223 7.40 -16.25 11.04
C TYR A 223 8.01 -17.11 12.15
N LEU A 224 7.32 -18.17 12.57
CA LEU A 224 7.82 -19.08 13.58
C LEU A 224 9.11 -19.77 13.14
N ARG A 225 9.16 -20.31 11.91
CA ARG A 225 10.38 -20.92 11.37
C ARG A 225 11.56 -19.95 11.38
N ARG A 226 11.31 -18.69 11.06
CA ARG A 226 12.34 -17.65 11.01
C ARG A 226 12.82 -17.24 12.41
N VAL A 227 11.92 -17.07 13.38
CA VAL A 227 12.32 -16.84 14.79
C VAL A 227 13.17 -17.99 15.31
N VAL A 228 12.76 -19.24 15.05
CA VAL A 228 13.56 -20.41 15.48
C VAL A 228 14.94 -20.37 14.84
N ALA A 229 15.05 -20.16 13.53
CA ALA A 229 16.34 -20.06 12.85
C ALA A 229 17.23 -18.94 13.43
N LEU A 230 16.66 -17.77 13.72
CA LEU A 230 17.38 -16.66 14.34
C LEU A 230 17.80 -16.98 15.77
N ARG A 231 16.98 -17.67 16.56
CA ARG A 231 17.36 -18.14 17.90
C ARG A 231 18.55 -19.09 17.81
N MET A 232 18.49 -20.10 16.94
CA MET A 232 19.60 -21.03 16.71
C MET A 232 20.89 -20.28 16.34
N ALA A 233 20.78 -19.31 15.42
CA ALA A 233 21.91 -18.50 14.98
C ALA A 233 22.48 -17.57 16.07
N ASN A 234 21.70 -17.28 17.12
CA ASN A 234 22.10 -16.52 18.30
C ASN A 234 22.51 -17.41 19.48
N GLY A 235 22.73 -18.72 19.26
CA GLY A 235 23.21 -19.66 20.28
C GLY A 235 22.13 -20.28 21.16
N PHE A 236 20.85 -20.11 20.81
CA PHE A 236 19.77 -20.89 21.43
C PHE A 236 19.89 -22.35 20.99
N ASP A 237 19.83 -23.26 21.96
CA ASP A 237 19.89 -24.70 21.72
C ASP A 237 18.56 -25.35 22.13
N PRO A 238 17.74 -25.83 21.17
CA PRO A 238 16.43 -26.41 21.41
C PRO A 238 16.53 -27.82 22.00
N SER A 239 17.72 -28.43 21.99
CA SER A 239 17.98 -29.70 22.67
C SER A 239 18.20 -29.52 24.18
N LYS A 240 18.49 -28.28 24.61
CA LYS A 240 18.57 -27.93 26.03
C LYS A 240 17.17 -27.55 26.54
N PRO A 241 16.80 -27.95 27.76
CA PRO A 241 15.53 -27.54 28.34
C PRO A 241 15.42 -26.01 28.32
N ALA A 242 14.24 -25.51 27.95
CA ALA A 242 13.99 -24.07 27.92
C ALA A 242 14.43 -23.47 29.27
N PRO A 243 15.22 -22.37 29.28
CA PRO A 243 15.57 -21.72 30.52
C PRO A 243 14.28 -21.42 31.28
N VAL A 244 14.21 -21.82 32.54
CA VAL A 244 13.07 -21.51 33.40
C VAL A 244 13.03 -20.01 33.53
N ILE A 245 12.15 -19.36 32.76
CA ILE A 245 11.88 -17.94 32.91
C ILE A 245 11.18 -17.82 34.26
N PRO A 246 11.76 -17.14 35.26
CA PRO A 246 11.07 -16.87 36.52
C PRO A 246 9.74 -16.19 36.21
N ALA A 247 8.67 -16.57 36.90
CA ALA A 247 7.32 -16.05 36.64
C ALA A 247 7.19 -14.53 36.82
N GLU A 248 8.19 -13.88 37.41
CA GLU A 248 8.29 -12.43 37.51
C GLU A 248 9.08 -11.84 36.34
N ALA A 249 8.41 -10.96 35.59
CA ALA A 249 9.07 -10.06 34.67
C ALA A 249 10.16 -9.27 35.44
N PRO A 250 11.39 -9.15 34.93
CA PRO A 250 12.35 -8.23 35.51
C PRO A 250 11.71 -6.83 35.55
N PRO A 251 11.85 -6.09 36.68
CA PRO A 251 11.23 -4.78 36.81
C PRO A 251 11.66 -3.90 35.64
N LEU A 252 10.69 -3.20 35.05
CA LEU A 252 10.96 -2.22 34.00
C LEU A 252 12.07 -1.27 34.49
N PRO A 253 13.07 -0.93 33.64
CA PRO A 253 14.02 0.11 34.00
C PRO A 253 13.23 1.35 34.39
N ALA A 254 13.52 1.90 35.57
CA ALA A 254 12.86 3.10 36.06
C ALA A 254 12.94 4.17 34.97
N ALA A 255 11.79 4.78 34.66
CA ALA A 255 11.75 5.94 33.78
C ALA A 255 12.83 6.93 34.25
N PRO A 256 13.61 7.54 33.33
CA PRO A 256 14.53 8.59 33.72
C PRO A 256 13.73 9.61 34.53
N LYS A 257 14.16 9.85 35.77
CA LYS A 257 13.52 10.83 36.64
C LYS A 257 13.46 12.13 35.83
N ALA A 258 12.26 12.66 35.65
CA ALA A 258 12.13 14.04 35.21
C ALA A 258 12.86 14.87 36.28
N GLU A 259 14.03 15.39 35.94
CA GLU A 259 14.60 16.50 36.66
C GLU A 259 13.54 17.60 36.61
N SER A 260 12.96 17.84 37.77
CA SER A 260 12.15 19.01 38.06
C SER A 260 13.00 20.22 37.68
N ALA A 261 12.70 20.83 36.54
CA ALA A 261 13.16 22.18 36.26
C ALA A 261 12.59 23.08 37.35
N GLU A 262 13.44 23.37 38.34
CA GLU A 262 13.23 24.43 39.32
C GLU A 262 12.92 25.71 38.57
N SER A 263 11.71 26.23 38.79
CA SER A 263 11.37 27.61 38.49
C SER A 263 12.36 28.52 39.22
N PRO A 264 13.10 29.42 38.54
CA PRO A 264 13.98 30.34 39.26
C PRO A 264 13.12 31.37 39.99
N GLU A 265 13.19 31.32 41.32
CA GLU A 265 12.76 32.34 42.26
C GLU A 265 13.41 33.68 41.90
N ALA A 266 12.60 34.74 41.82
CA ALA A 266 13.07 36.10 41.69
C ALA A 266 13.62 36.61 43.04
N PRO A 267 14.82 37.22 43.09
CA PRO A 267 15.19 38.04 44.22
C PRO A 267 14.86 39.51 43.97
N ALA A 268 14.30 40.12 45.02
CA ALA A 268 13.98 41.52 45.15
C ALA A 268 15.23 42.42 45.17
N THR A 269 14.98 43.68 44.81
CA THR A 269 15.85 44.84 44.68
C THR A 269 16.59 45.26 45.96
N THR A 270 17.84 45.74 45.82
CA THR A 270 18.34 46.96 46.50
C THR A 270 19.65 47.49 45.87
N ASP A 271 19.55 48.73 45.41
CA ASP A 271 20.46 49.89 45.51
C ASP A 271 21.97 49.86 45.15
N ALA A 272 22.28 50.80 44.24
CA ALA A 272 23.34 51.83 44.30
C ALA A 272 24.56 51.72 43.34
N ASP A 273 24.60 52.74 42.47
CA ASP A 273 25.75 53.51 41.97
C ASP A 273 26.73 52.89 40.95
N ILE A 274 26.70 53.40 39.70
CA ILE A 274 27.62 54.44 39.19
C ILE A 274 27.25 54.84 37.74
N GLN A 275 27.23 56.16 37.55
CA GLN A 275 27.14 57.03 36.35
C GLN A 275 27.88 56.54 35.08
N MET A 276 27.22 56.61 33.91
CA MET A 276 27.18 57.68 32.88
C MET A 276 28.35 57.66 31.89
N ASP A 277 28.01 57.48 30.62
CA ASP A 277 28.28 58.38 29.47
C ASP A 277 27.73 57.65 28.23
N GLY A 278 26.65 58.10 27.58
CA GLY A 278 26.51 59.36 26.87
C GLY A 278 26.56 59.07 25.36
N VAL A 279 25.40 59.05 24.68
CA VAL A 279 25.00 59.99 23.58
C VAL A 279 24.72 59.11 22.33
N SER A 280 23.70 59.23 21.48
CA SER A 280 22.51 60.08 21.26
C SER A 280 21.66 59.29 20.22
N GLU A 281 20.39 58.99 20.48
CA GLU A 281 19.19 59.80 20.19
C GLU A 281 18.74 59.75 18.71
N LYS A 282 17.63 59.04 18.42
CA LYS A 282 16.34 59.63 17.99
C LYS A 282 15.36 58.59 17.44
N ASN A 283 14.30 58.41 18.23
CA ASN A 283 12.95 57.94 17.90
C ASN A 283 12.19 59.07 17.14
N PRO A 284 10.85 59.04 16.89
CA PRO A 284 9.87 58.00 16.53
C PRO A 284 9.11 58.38 15.23
N ASP A 285 8.24 57.50 14.70
CA ASP A 285 6.82 57.81 14.40
C ASP A 285 6.15 56.72 13.51
N LYS A 286 5.13 56.08 14.10
CA LYS A 286 4.03 55.31 13.45
C LYS A 286 3.04 56.30 12.78
N PRO A 287 1.91 55.89 12.16
CA PRO A 287 1.47 54.64 11.49
C PRO A 287 0.84 54.91 10.08
N LEU A 288 0.22 53.91 9.42
CA LEU A 288 -1.16 53.91 8.86
C LEU A 288 -1.35 52.99 7.62
N LEU A 289 -2.30 52.05 7.77
CA LEU A 289 -3.37 51.63 6.84
C LEU A 289 -3.11 51.35 5.35
N GLY A 290 -3.57 50.16 4.94
CA GLY A 290 -4.57 50.02 3.85
C GLY A 290 -4.06 49.90 2.41
N ASN A 291 -4.09 48.67 1.88
CA ASN A 291 -4.98 48.23 0.79
C ASN A 291 -4.83 46.73 0.55
#